data_AF-A0A383W2U5-F1
#
_entry.id   AF-A0A383W2U5-F1
#
_cell.length_a   1.000
_cell.length_b   1.000
_cell.length_c   1.000
_cell.angle_alpha   90.00
_cell.angle_beta   90.00
_cell.angle_gamma   90.00
#
_symmetry.space_group_name_H-M   'P 1'
#
loop_
_entity.id
_entity.type
_entity.pdbx_description
1 polymer ?
#
loop_
_entity_poly.entity_id
_entity_poly.type
_entity_poly.pdbx_seq_one_letter_code
_entity_poly.pdbx_strand_id
1 'polypeptide(L)'
;MSINCGSPAFAAVVARCGAAACRLAIVPMSQEARGLDAGRRLVERLKGAGDPRTASIVAAIAEEERAHVAVGVVWFGRLCSAQGVAPPEAFRAWLAALAPELLKGPFNHEERQQVGLQREWYDVSAWPQQLQQQLVKPAVAAAARGKGLALTQQQQQQQQQQHGNVPDAGSSSSSVQGQGLPAPVPVPAEGGLLELLRQRLWSMVELEAEMCGSGSSSSSDNGGRGKGVAADCAAR
;
A
#
# COMPACT_ATOMS: atom_id res chain seq x y z
N MET A 1 -14.43 0.51 -21.88
CA MET A 1 -14.91 -0.12 -20.63
C MET A 1 -14.58 0.83 -19.49
N SER A 2 -15.59 1.32 -18.75
CA SER A 2 -15.42 2.34 -17.71
C SER A 2 -15.14 1.69 -16.36
N ILE A 3 -13.99 1.99 -15.74
CA ILE A 3 -13.63 1.48 -14.42
C ILE A 3 -13.97 2.57 -13.39
N ASN A 4 -15.14 2.48 -12.77
CA ASN A 4 -15.52 3.37 -11.67
C ASN A 4 -14.78 2.96 -10.39
N CYS A 5 -14.38 3.88 -9.51
CA CYS A 5 -13.73 3.53 -8.22
C CYS A 5 -14.60 2.70 -7.27
N GLY A 6 -15.92 2.66 -7.50
CA GLY A 6 -16.87 1.73 -6.85
C GLY A 6 -17.33 0.59 -7.76
N SER A 7 -16.71 0.41 -8.93
CA SER A 7 -17.07 -0.65 -9.88
C SER A 7 -16.54 -1.99 -9.38
N PRO A 8 -17.28 -3.10 -9.58
CA PRO A 8 -16.79 -4.44 -9.33
C PRO A 8 -15.45 -4.73 -10.04
N ALA A 9 -15.13 -4.04 -11.15
CA ALA A 9 -13.85 -4.17 -11.82
C ALA A 9 -12.65 -3.62 -11.00
N PHE A 10 -12.84 -2.50 -10.30
CA PHE A 10 -11.81 -1.91 -9.43
C PHE A 10 -11.60 -2.78 -8.19
N ALA A 11 -12.70 -3.16 -7.55
CA ALA A 11 -12.68 -4.10 -6.43
C ALA A 11 -12.08 -5.46 -6.83
N ALA A 12 -12.30 -5.94 -8.06
CA ALA A 12 -11.71 -7.18 -8.55
C ALA A 12 -10.20 -7.08 -8.86
N VAL A 13 -9.69 -5.93 -9.30
CA VAL A 13 -8.23 -5.72 -9.45
C VAL A 13 -7.55 -5.67 -8.08
N VAL A 14 -8.14 -4.93 -7.15
CA VAL A 14 -7.71 -4.82 -5.75
C VAL A 14 -7.85 -6.16 -5.01
N ALA A 15 -8.92 -6.92 -5.22
CA ALA A 15 -9.11 -8.21 -4.57
C ALA A 15 -8.17 -9.28 -5.15
N ARG A 16 -7.84 -9.25 -6.45
CA ARG A 16 -6.92 -10.21 -7.06
C ARG A 16 -5.49 -10.03 -6.57
N CYS A 17 -5.06 -8.78 -6.36
CA CYS A 17 -3.75 -8.46 -5.83
C CYS A 17 -3.77 -8.32 -4.31
N GLY A 18 -3.52 -9.38 -3.56
CA GLY A 18 -3.64 -9.33 -2.10
C GLY A 18 -2.78 -8.29 -1.35
N ALA A 19 -2.87 -8.29 -0.02
CA ALA A 19 -2.31 -7.26 0.86
C ALA A 19 -0.79 -7.09 0.71
N ALA A 20 -0.07 -8.15 0.31
CA ALA A 20 1.36 -8.06 0.00
C ALA A 20 1.67 -7.11 -1.17
N ALA A 21 0.93 -7.22 -2.28
CA ALA A 21 1.11 -6.35 -3.45
C ALA A 21 0.76 -4.90 -3.12
N CYS A 22 -0.31 -4.69 -2.35
CA CYS A 22 -0.67 -3.37 -1.82
C CYS A 22 0.48 -2.74 -1.01
N ARG A 23 1.08 -3.49 -0.07
CA ARG A 23 2.20 -2.98 0.74
C ARG A 23 3.41 -2.61 -0.11
N LEU A 24 3.76 -3.42 -1.10
CA LEU A 24 4.85 -3.13 -2.03
C LEU A 24 4.59 -1.86 -2.85
N ALA A 25 3.36 -1.69 -3.36
CA ALA A 25 2.99 -0.50 -4.12
C ALA A 25 3.10 0.78 -3.28
N ILE A 26 2.63 0.75 -2.03
CA ILE A 26 2.57 1.94 -1.17
C ILE A 26 3.92 2.28 -0.55
N VAL A 27 4.61 1.31 0.04
CA VAL A 27 5.81 1.60 0.85
C VAL A 27 7.05 1.69 -0.04
N PRO A 28 7.64 0.58 -0.53
CA PRO A 28 8.90 0.65 -1.26
C PRO A 28 8.77 1.32 -2.62
N MET A 29 7.65 1.17 -3.33
CA MET A 29 7.52 1.76 -4.66
C MET A 29 7.08 3.23 -4.67
N SER A 30 6.45 3.74 -3.59
CA SER A 30 5.88 5.09 -3.59
C SER A 30 6.40 6.00 -2.48
N GLN A 31 6.44 5.54 -1.23
CA GLN A 31 6.96 6.33 -0.10
C GLN A 31 8.48 6.43 -0.16
N GLU A 32 9.18 5.31 -0.33
CA GLU A 32 10.64 5.27 -0.42
C GLU A 32 11.15 5.94 -1.71
N ALA A 33 10.39 5.82 -2.81
CA ALA A 33 10.66 6.54 -4.05
C ALA A 33 10.67 8.09 -3.90
N ARG A 34 10.14 8.64 -2.79
CA ARG A 34 10.29 10.08 -2.47
C ARG A 34 11.73 10.46 -2.14
N GLY A 35 12.52 9.53 -1.62
CA GLY A 35 13.96 9.70 -1.44
C GLY A 35 14.65 10.01 -2.76
N LEU A 36 14.28 9.30 -3.83
CA LEU A 36 14.78 9.55 -5.19
C LEU A 36 14.39 10.93 -5.73
N ASP A 37 13.16 11.37 -5.40
CA ASP A 37 12.63 12.64 -5.88
C ASP A 37 13.29 13.83 -5.20
N ALA A 38 13.55 13.76 -3.89
CA ALA A 38 13.88 14.92 -3.06
C ALA A 38 15.26 14.88 -2.37
N GLY A 39 15.89 13.70 -2.28
CA GLY A 39 17.13 13.49 -1.53
C GLY A 39 18.24 14.44 -1.93
N ARG A 40 18.57 14.50 -3.22
CA ARG A 40 19.63 15.39 -3.75
C ARG A 40 19.38 16.87 -3.41
N ARG A 41 18.15 17.35 -3.62
CA ARG A 41 17.77 18.74 -3.29
C ARG A 41 17.85 19.03 -1.80
N LEU A 42 17.60 18.04 -0.94
CA LEU A 42 17.73 18.21 0.51
C LEU A 42 19.21 18.27 0.92
N VAL A 43 20.04 17.40 0.35
CA VAL A 43 21.50 17.40 0.56
C VAL A 43 22.13 18.75 0.21
N GLU A 44 21.79 19.30 -0.96
CA GLU A 44 22.30 20.61 -1.40
C GLU A 44 21.89 21.74 -0.45
N ARG A 45 20.62 21.74 0.00
CA ARG A 45 20.13 22.72 0.97
C ARG A 45 20.85 22.64 2.31
N LEU A 46 21.08 21.43 2.83
CA LEU A 46 21.80 21.23 4.09
C LEU A 46 23.27 21.67 4.00
N LYS A 47 23.94 21.39 2.88
CA LYS A 47 25.29 21.91 2.62
C LYS A 47 25.32 23.44 2.58
N GLY A 48 24.37 24.06 1.87
CA GLY A 48 24.25 25.52 1.81
C GLY A 48 23.94 26.18 3.16
N ALA A 49 23.28 25.44 4.06
CA ALA A 49 23.00 25.86 5.44
C ALA A 49 24.18 25.63 6.41
N GLY A 50 25.32 25.09 5.93
CA GLY A 50 26.49 24.84 6.77
C GLY A 50 26.43 23.55 7.59
N ASP A 51 25.56 22.60 7.25
CA ASP A 51 25.46 21.29 7.92
C ASP A 51 25.88 20.13 6.99
N PRO A 52 27.19 19.97 6.72
CA PRO A 52 27.69 18.90 5.86
C PRO A 52 27.54 17.51 6.50
N ARG A 53 27.47 17.42 7.83
CA ARG A 53 27.33 16.15 8.54
C ARG A 53 25.95 15.56 8.27
N THR A 54 24.89 16.31 8.51
CA THR A 54 23.52 15.83 8.22
C THR A 54 23.34 15.61 6.72
N ALA A 55 23.92 16.47 5.88
CA ALA A 55 23.89 16.27 4.43
C ALA A 55 24.50 14.92 3.99
N SER A 56 25.59 14.48 4.63
CA SER A 56 26.21 13.17 4.33
C SER A 56 25.31 11.99 4.72
N ILE A 57 24.61 12.10 5.86
CA ILE A 57 23.68 11.07 6.34
C ILE A 57 22.48 10.98 5.39
N VAL A 58 21.89 12.12 5.02
CA VAL A 58 20.76 12.16 4.07
C VAL A 58 21.15 11.62 2.70
N ALA A 59 22.39 11.88 2.25
CA ALA A 59 22.88 11.33 1.00
C ALA A 59 22.98 9.80 1.03
N ALA A 60 23.47 9.22 2.13
CA ALA A 60 23.53 7.77 2.30
C ALA A 60 22.12 7.14 2.30
N ILE A 61 21.19 7.71 3.09
CA ILE A 61 19.80 7.23 3.14
C ILE A 61 19.16 7.27 1.74
N ALA A 62 19.28 8.41 1.04
CA ALA A 62 18.67 8.55 -0.29
C ALA A 62 19.25 7.58 -1.33
N GLU A 63 20.50 7.16 -1.18
CA GLU A 63 21.13 6.15 -2.03
C GLU A 63 20.57 4.75 -1.74
N GLU A 64 20.38 4.40 -0.46
CA GLU A 64 19.83 3.10 -0.04
C GLU A 64 18.41 2.88 -0.58
N GLU A 65 17.58 3.93 -0.69
CA GLU A 65 16.21 3.83 -1.21
C GLU A 65 16.14 3.30 -2.65
N ARG A 66 17.20 3.48 -3.47
CA ARG A 66 17.19 2.95 -4.86
C ARG A 66 17.02 1.43 -4.88
N ALA A 67 17.74 0.73 -4.01
CA ALA A 67 17.69 -0.72 -3.94
C ALA A 67 16.31 -1.19 -3.45
N HIS A 68 15.74 -0.52 -2.45
CA HIS A 68 14.43 -0.89 -1.93
C HIS A 68 13.31 -0.71 -2.96
N VAL A 69 13.31 0.43 -3.68
CA VAL A 69 12.34 0.69 -4.75
C VAL A 69 12.47 -0.37 -5.85
N ALA A 70 13.70 -0.68 -6.29
CA ALA A 70 13.94 -1.68 -7.34
C ALA A 70 13.45 -3.08 -6.94
N VAL A 71 13.75 -3.51 -5.70
CA VAL A 71 13.26 -4.78 -5.14
C VAL A 71 11.73 -4.78 -5.08
N GLY A 72 11.13 -3.66 -4.67
CA GLY A 72 9.68 -3.47 -4.65
C GLY A 72 9.04 -3.68 -6.02
N VAL A 73 9.58 -3.03 -7.06
CA VAL A 73 9.11 -3.16 -8.45
C VAL A 73 9.18 -4.61 -8.94
N VAL A 74 10.29 -5.31 -8.69
CA VAL A 74 10.48 -6.70 -9.11
C VAL A 74 9.45 -7.62 -8.45
N TRP A 75 9.30 -7.54 -7.13
CA TRP A 75 8.36 -8.41 -6.40
C TRP A 75 6.91 -8.09 -6.72
N PHE A 76 6.57 -6.81 -6.86
CA PHE A 76 5.24 -6.40 -7.24
C PHE A 76 4.86 -6.94 -8.63
N GLY A 77 5.79 -6.87 -9.60
CA GLY A 77 5.60 -7.47 -10.93
C GLY A 77 5.38 -8.98 -10.87
N ARG A 78 6.13 -9.71 -10.04
CA ARG A 78 5.96 -11.15 -9.84
C ARG A 78 4.60 -11.51 -9.25
N LEU A 79 4.14 -10.79 -8.23
CA LEU A 79 2.83 -11.02 -7.62
C LEU A 79 1.69 -10.76 -8.61
N CYS A 80 1.76 -9.64 -9.34
CA CYS A 80 0.79 -9.30 -10.37
C CYS A 80 0.77 -10.37 -11.48
N SER A 81 1.94 -10.86 -11.90
CA SER A 81 2.05 -11.94 -12.88
C SER A 81 1.41 -13.24 -12.39
N ALA A 82 1.61 -13.61 -11.12
CA ALA A 82 1.03 -14.81 -10.52
C ALA A 82 -0.51 -14.77 -10.49
N GLN A 83 -1.08 -13.56 -10.43
CA GLN A 83 -2.53 -13.33 -10.39
C GLN A 83 -3.13 -12.91 -11.75
N GLY A 84 -2.31 -12.87 -12.80
CA GLY A 84 -2.75 -12.51 -14.16
C GLY A 84 -3.22 -11.05 -14.30
N VAL A 85 -2.67 -10.13 -13.51
CA VAL A 85 -3.00 -8.70 -13.53
C VAL A 85 -1.82 -7.91 -14.08
N ALA A 86 -2.10 -6.86 -14.87
CA ALA A 86 -1.07 -5.95 -15.35
C ALA A 86 -0.51 -5.09 -14.20
N PRO A 87 0.80 -5.09 -13.92
CA PRO A 87 1.38 -4.34 -12.82
C PRO A 87 1.06 -2.82 -12.83
N PRO A 88 1.16 -2.09 -13.96
CA PRO A 88 0.84 -0.67 -13.97
C PRO A 88 -0.62 -0.39 -13.58
N GLU A 89 -1.55 -1.26 -13.95
CA GLU A 89 -2.98 -1.11 -13.64
C GLU A 89 -3.25 -1.34 -12.15
N ALA A 90 -2.71 -2.43 -11.59
CA ALA A 90 -2.82 -2.72 -10.17
C ALA A 90 -2.21 -1.61 -9.32
N PHE A 91 -1.01 -1.14 -9.67
CA PHE A 91 -0.31 -0.08 -8.95
C PHE A 91 -1.14 1.21 -8.91
N ARG A 92 -1.63 1.66 -10.08
CA ARG A 92 -2.48 2.86 -10.17
C ARG A 92 -3.76 2.73 -9.33
N ALA A 93 -4.37 1.55 -9.34
CA ALA A 93 -5.58 1.29 -8.57
C ALA A 93 -5.31 1.42 -7.05
N TRP A 94 -4.23 0.80 -6.56
CA TRP A 94 -3.85 0.88 -5.15
C TRP A 94 -3.55 2.29 -4.67
N LEU A 95 -2.76 3.05 -5.42
CA LEU A 95 -2.42 4.42 -5.06
C LEU A 95 -3.66 5.31 -5.11
N ALA A 96 -4.51 5.18 -6.12
CA ALA A 96 -5.74 5.96 -6.20
C ALA A 96 -6.66 5.66 -5.00
N ALA A 97 -6.84 4.39 -4.61
CA ALA A 97 -7.70 4.06 -3.47
C ALA A 97 -7.16 4.53 -2.12
N LEU A 98 -5.88 4.26 -1.85
CA LEU A 98 -5.35 4.31 -0.49
C LEU A 98 -4.49 5.53 -0.21
N ALA A 99 -3.78 6.03 -1.23
CA ALA A 99 -2.78 7.08 -1.06
C ALA A 99 -2.70 8.01 -2.28
N PRO A 100 -3.81 8.68 -2.67
CA PRO A 100 -3.85 9.51 -3.87
C PRO A 100 -2.90 10.73 -3.80
N GLU A 101 -2.45 11.11 -2.60
CA GLU A 101 -1.40 12.11 -2.40
C GLU A 101 -0.01 11.67 -2.91
N LEU A 102 0.27 10.36 -2.95
CA LEU A 102 1.53 9.83 -3.49
C LEU A 102 1.64 9.98 -5.01
N LEU A 103 0.52 10.23 -5.70
CA LEU A 103 0.45 10.53 -7.13
C LEU A 103 0.78 12.00 -7.46
N LYS A 104 1.13 12.82 -6.47
CA LYS A 104 1.51 14.23 -6.68
C LYS A 104 3.02 14.40 -6.76
N GLY A 105 3.48 15.14 -7.76
CA GLY A 105 4.89 15.50 -7.92
C GLY A 105 5.37 16.57 -6.92
N PRO A 106 6.63 17.04 -7.05
CA PRO A 106 7.55 16.78 -8.17
C PRO A 106 8.16 15.38 -8.15
N PHE A 107 8.36 14.79 -9.33
CA PHE A 107 8.97 13.46 -9.50
C PHE A 107 10.33 13.58 -10.18
N ASN A 108 11.27 12.71 -9.79
CA ASN A 108 12.49 12.48 -10.55
C ASN A 108 12.29 11.28 -11.48
N HIS A 109 11.90 11.58 -12.73
CA HIS A 109 11.57 10.53 -13.71
C HIS A 109 12.77 9.68 -14.09
N GLU A 110 13.96 10.27 -14.17
CA GLU A 110 15.19 9.56 -14.53
C GLU A 110 15.57 8.53 -13.47
N GLU A 111 15.63 8.93 -12.20
CA GLU A 111 15.95 8.01 -11.09
C GLU A 111 14.90 6.90 -10.94
N ARG A 112 13.61 7.23 -11.05
CA ARG A 112 12.54 6.24 -10.98
C ARG A 112 12.61 5.25 -12.15
N GLN A 113 12.95 5.70 -13.35
CA GLN A 113 13.14 4.83 -14.50
C GLN A 113 14.33 3.86 -14.31
N GLN A 114 15.44 4.32 -13.71
CA GLN A 114 16.63 3.49 -13.45
C GLN A 114 16.32 2.32 -12.51
N VAL A 115 15.41 2.49 -11.55
CA VAL A 115 14.95 1.42 -10.64
C VAL A 115 13.77 0.63 -11.20
N GLY A 116 13.40 0.85 -12.47
CA GLY A 116 12.35 0.11 -13.18
C GLY A 116 10.93 0.64 -12.99
N LEU A 117 10.73 1.72 -12.23
CA LEU A 117 9.42 2.34 -12.03
C LEU A 117 9.10 3.30 -13.18
N GLN A 118 8.36 2.81 -14.18
CA GLN A 118 8.02 3.59 -15.37
C GLN A 118 7.07 4.75 -15.08
N ARG A 119 7.22 5.86 -15.81
CA ARG A 119 6.46 7.10 -15.62
C ARG A 119 4.95 6.89 -15.63
N GLU A 120 4.46 6.04 -16.51
CA GLU A 120 3.04 5.69 -16.68
C GLU A 120 2.39 5.01 -15.46
N TRP A 121 3.17 4.60 -14.45
CA TRP A 121 2.66 4.00 -13.23
C TRP A 121 2.19 5.04 -12.23
N TYR A 122 2.88 6.18 -12.13
CA TYR A 122 2.71 7.14 -11.03
C TYR A 122 2.44 8.57 -11.47
N ASP A 123 2.84 8.97 -12.69
CA ASP A 123 2.60 10.31 -13.19
C ASP A 123 1.24 10.38 -13.89
N VAL A 124 0.27 10.96 -13.18
CA VAL A 124 -1.11 11.13 -13.66
C VAL A 124 -1.17 11.86 -15.00
N SER A 125 -0.23 12.77 -15.29
CA SER A 125 -0.19 13.49 -16.57
C SER A 125 0.13 12.57 -17.75
N ALA A 126 0.79 11.43 -17.50
CA ALA A 126 1.11 10.42 -18.50
C ALA A 126 -0.02 9.38 -18.68
N TRP A 127 -1.11 9.47 -17.91
CA TRP A 127 -2.21 8.49 -17.99
C TRP A 127 -3.25 8.89 -19.04
N PRO A 128 -3.94 7.93 -19.67
CA PRO A 128 -5.14 8.20 -20.47
C PRO A 128 -6.16 9.06 -19.73
N GLN A 129 -6.76 10.02 -20.43
CA GLN A 129 -7.66 11.01 -19.82
C GLN A 129 -8.86 10.36 -19.10
N GLN A 130 -9.36 9.24 -19.62
CA GLN A 130 -10.45 8.48 -19.01
C GLN A 130 -10.05 7.96 -17.62
N LEU A 131 -8.83 7.45 -17.45
CA LEU A 131 -8.33 6.94 -16.16
C LEU A 131 -8.13 8.08 -15.15
N GLN A 132 -7.66 9.24 -15.60
CA GLN A 132 -7.52 10.41 -14.72
C GLN A 132 -8.87 10.82 -14.10
N GLN A 133 -9.94 10.79 -14.90
CA GLN A 133 -11.29 11.12 -14.45
C GLN A 133 -11.90 10.03 -13.56
N GLN A 134 -11.62 8.77 -13.89
CA GLN A 134 -12.20 7.60 -13.23
C GLN A 134 -11.54 7.28 -11.91
N LEU A 135 -10.21 7.28 -11.82
CA LEU A 135 -9.47 6.84 -10.65
C LEU A 135 -9.10 7.99 -9.72
N VAL A 136 -8.62 9.11 -10.26
CA VAL A 136 -7.95 10.16 -9.47
C VAL A 136 -8.93 11.20 -8.94
N LYS A 137 -9.83 11.72 -9.77
CA LYS A 137 -10.81 12.75 -9.35
C LYS A 137 -11.66 12.30 -8.15
N PRO A 138 -12.33 11.14 -8.17
CA PRO A 138 -13.11 10.69 -7.03
C PRO A 138 -12.24 10.34 -5.83
N ALA A 139 -11.06 9.74 -6.03
CA ALA A 139 -10.12 9.43 -4.95
C ALA A 139 -9.65 10.67 -4.19
N VAL A 140 -9.23 11.72 -4.90
CA VAL A 140 -8.82 12.99 -4.30
C VAL A 140 -9.99 13.67 -3.59
N ALA A 141 -11.20 13.61 -4.18
CA ALA A 141 -12.40 14.15 -3.55
C ALA A 141 -12.83 13.36 -2.30
N ALA A 142 -12.60 12.05 -2.25
CA ALA A 142 -12.85 11.20 -1.09
C ALA A 142 -11.80 11.43 0.00
N ALA A 143 -10.52 11.49 -0.36
CA ALA A 143 -9.42 11.80 0.56
C ALA A 143 -9.54 13.20 1.18
N ALA A 144 -10.01 14.20 0.40
CA ALA A 144 -10.31 15.53 0.92
C ALA A 144 -11.44 15.53 1.95
N ARG A 145 -12.44 14.65 1.78
CA ARG A 145 -13.54 14.46 2.75
C ARG A 145 -13.09 13.68 4.00
N GLY A 146 -12.13 12.77 3.85
CA GLY A 146 -11.53 12.00 4.95
C GLY A 146 -10.60 12.78 5.88
N LYS A 147 -10.17 14.00 5.50
CA LYS A 147 -9.41 14.92 6.38
C LYS A 147 -10.29 15.65 7.41
N GLY A 148 -11.31 14.97 7.91
CA GLY A 148 -12.32 15.49 8.82
C GLY A 148 -12.76 14.47 9.86
N LEU A 149 -11.82 13.86 10.59
CA LEU A 149 -12.11 13.49 11.99
C LEU A 149 -11.99 14.77 12.82
N ALA A 150 -12.96 15.67 12.64
CA ALA A 150 -13.22 16.65 13.68
C ALA A 150 -13.71 15.85 14.88
N LEU A 151 -12.91 15.82 15.96
CA LEU A 151 -13.41 15.48 17.29
C LEU A 151 -14.70 16.27 17.46
N THR A 152 -15.83 15.58 17.57
CA THR A 152 -17.10 16.25 17.80
C THR A 152 -16.95 17.06 19.10
N GLN A 153 -17.55 18.25 19.17
CA GLN A 153 -17.55 19.07 20.40
C GLN A 153 -17.95 18.24 21.65
N GLN A 154 -18.79 17.23 21.44
CA GLN A 154 -19.15 16.21 22.44
C GLN A 154 -17.97 15.36 22.94
N GLN A 155 -17.06 14.92 22.06
CA GLN A 155 -15.86 14.18 22.47
C GLN A 155 -14.83 15.09 23.19
N GLN A 156 -14.74 16.37 22.81
CA GLN A 156 -13.89 17.34 23.53
C GLN A 156 -14.44 17.67 24.93
N GLN A 157 -15.77 17.80 25.09
CA GLN A 157 -16.37 17.98 26.41
C GLN A 157 -16.22 16.75 27.32
N GLN A 158 -16.26 15.53 26.76
CA GLN A 158 -16.01 14.31 27.55
C GLN A 158 -14.56 14.19 28.05
N GLN A 159 -13.56 14.71 27.31
CA GLN A 159 -12.16 14.72 27.76
C GLN A 159 -11.89 15.76 28.86
N GLN A 160 -12.59 16.91 28.85
CA GLN A 160 -12.45 17.93 29.91
C GLN A 160 -13.10 17.54 31.23
N GLN A 161 -14.06 16.61 31.24
CA GLN A 161 -14.70 16.12 32.46
C GLN A 161 -13.85 15.07 33.21
N GLN A 162 -12.74 14.59 32.64
CA GLN A 162 -11.84 13.61 33.28
C GLN A 162 -10.64 14.24 34.01
N HIS A 163 -10.51 15.58 34.04
CA HIS A 163 -9.47 16.30 34.77
C HIS A 163 -10.04 17.08 35.97
N GLY A 164 -10.71 16.38 36.87
CA GLY A 164 -11.32 17.00 38.05
C GLY A 164 -11.52 16.03 39.20
N ASN A 165 -10.45 15.47 39.76
CA ASN A 165 -10.28 15.21 41.19
C ASN A 165 -8.97 14.43 41.42
N VAL A 166 -7.97 15.10 42.00
CA VAL A 166 -6.86 14.44 42.69
C VAL A 166 -7.20 14.46 44.18
N PRO A 167 -7.64 13.36 44.80
CA PRO A 167 -7.62 13.25 46.25
C PRO A 167 -6.21 12.90 46.71
N ASP A 168 -5.72 13.68 47.68
CA ASP A 168 -4.55 13.35 48.48
C ASP A 168 -4.80 12.03 49.23
N ALA A 169 -3.93 11.04 49.03
CA ALA A 169 -3.89 9.86 49.90
C ALA A 169 -2.50 9.19 49.88
N GLY A 170 -1.75 9.46 50.94
CA GLY A 170 -1.20 8.46 51.86
C GLY A 170 -0.58 7.18 51.28
N SER A 171 0.70 7.00 51.59
CA SER A 171 1.44 5.74 51.58
C SER A 171 0.58 4.53 51.96
N SER A 172 0.37 3.64 51.01
CA SER A 172 0.16 2.21 51.30
C SER A 172 0.75 1.38 50.17
N SER A 173 1.75 0.58 50.54
CA SER A 173 2.41 -0.36 49.64
C SER A 173 1.45 -1.49 49.28
N SER A 174 1.03 -1.56 48.03
CA SER A 174 0.38 -2.75 47.47
C SER A 174 1.23 -3.27 46.30
N SER A 175 1.72 -4.49 46.48
CA SER A 175 2.53 -5.24 45.54
C SER A 175 1.72 -5.52 44.27
N VAL A 176 2.04 -4.83 43.18
CA VAL A 176 1.53 -5.15 41.83
C VAL A 176 2.49 -6.13 41.19
N GLN A 177 2.04 -7.36 41.02
CA GLN A 177 2.72 -8.38 40.23
C GLN A 177 2.78 -7.89 38.77
N GLY A 178 3.99 -7.57 38.30
CA GLY A 178 4.23 -7.18 36.92
C GLY A 178 3.91 -8.34 35.98
N GLN A 179 2.94 -8.14 35.09
CA GLN A 179 2.84 -8.98 33.90
C GLN A 179 4.05 -8.67 33.02
N GLY A 180 4.97 -9.64 32.93
CA GLY A 180 6.22 -9.52 32.20
C GLY A 180 6.01 -9.20 30.72
N LEU A 181 6.98 -8.49 30.13
CA LEU A 181 7.04 -8.29 28.68
C LEU A 181 6.92 -9.65 27.97
N PRO A 182 6.19 -9.72 26.84
CA PRO A 182 6.19 -10.93 26.02
C PRO A 182 7.63 -11.25 25.62
N ALA A 183 7.99 -12.53 25.73
CA ALA A 183 9.35 -12.99 25.44
C ALA A 183 9.81 -12.53 24.05
N PRO A 184 11.08 -12.14 23.89
CA PRO A 184 11.63 -11.77 22.60
C PRO A 184 11.45 -12.93 21.63
N VAL A 185 10.88 -12.63 20.46
CA VAL A 185 10.68 -13.62 19.39
C VAL A 185 12.06 -14.15 18.99
N PRO A 186 12.30 -15.47 18.99
CA PRO A 186 13.61 -16.02 18.69
C PRO A 186 14.02 -15.67 17.25
N VAL A 187 15.14 -14.94 17.13
CA VAL A 187 15.77 -14.66 15.83
C VAL A 187 16.53 -15.91 15.40
N PRO A 188 16.19 -16.56 14.27
CA PRO A 188 16.91 -17.73 13.82
C PRO A 188 18.35 -17.37 13.43
N ALA A 189 19.28 -18.28 13.71
CA ALA A 189 20.69 -18.13 13.37
C ALA A 189 20.90 -17.94 11.85
N GLU A 190 22.04 -17.31 11.51
CA GLU A 190 22.35 -16.83 10.17
C GLU A 190 22.04 -17.85 9.06
N GLY A 191 21.35 -17.37 8.01
CA GLY A 191 20.87 -18.17 6.88
C GLY A 191 19.39 -18.60 6.99
N GLY A 192 18.85 -18.73 8.20
CA GLY A 192 17.45 -19.12 8.41
C GLY A 192 16.44 -17.99 8.24
N LEU A 193 16.86 -16.73 8.41
CA LEU A 193 15.96 -15.57 8.34
C LEU A 193 15.41 -15.36 6.93
N LEU A 194 16.23 -15.49 5.89
CA LEU A 194 15.80 -15.37 4.50
C LEU A 194 14.82 -16.47 4.11
N GLU A 195 15.05 -17.70 4.58
CA GLU A 195 14.16 -18.83 4.32
C GLU A 195 12.85 -18.71 5.13
N LEU A 196 12.91 -18.25 6.38
CA LEU A 196 11.74 -17.96 7.19
C LEU A 196 10.91 -16.81 6.61
N LEU A 197 11.57 -15.74 6.13
CA LEU A 197 10.91 -14.64 5.43
C LEU A 197 10.29 -15.13 4.12
N ARG A 198 11.00 -15.98 3.36
CA ARG A 198 10.47 -16.62 2.15
C ARG A 198 9.24 -17.47 2.46
N GLN A 199 9.30 -18.31 3.49
CA GLN A 199 8.18 -19.15 3.92
C GLN A 199 6.99 -18.33 4.43
N ARG A 200 7.25 -17.26 5.21
CA ARG A 200 6.18 -16.37 5.69
C ARG A 200 5.55 -15.57 4.56
N LEU A 201 6.34 -15.00 3.67
CA LEU A 201 5.85 -14.30 2.48
C LEU A 201 5.05 -15.26 1.58
N TRP A 202 5.54 -16.49 1.39
CA TRP A 202 4.85 -17.52 0.64
C TRP A 202 3.52 -17.93 1.29
N SER A 203 3.51 -18.16 2.61
CA SER A 203 2.27 -18.48 3.34
C SER A 203 1.25 -17.34 3.32
N MET A 204 1.70 -16.08 3.30
CA MET A 204 0.82 -14.93 3.14
C MET A 204 0.17 -14.91 1.75
N VAL A 205 0.94 -15.25 0.71
CA VAL A 205 0.44 -15.34 -0.67
C VAL A 205 -0.53 -16.51 -0.84
N GLU A 206 -0.28 -17.65 -0.19
CA GLU A 206 -1.20 -18.82 -0.21
C GLU A 206 -2.51 -18.56 0.55
N LEU A 207 -2.43 -17.95 1.75
CA LEU A 207 -3.62 -17.56 2.52
C LEU A 207 -4.49 -16.56 1.75
N GLU A 208 -3.88 -15.64 1.01
CA GLU A 208 -4.61 -14.71 0.14
C GLU A 208 -5.30 -15.43 -1.03
N ALA A 209 -4.65 -16.45 -1.61
CA ALA A 209 -5.24 -17.27 -2.67
C ALA A 209 -6.45 -18.11 -2.17
N GLU A 210 -6.36 -18.66 -0.96
CA GLU A 210 -7.46 -19.42 -0.32
C GLU A 210 -8.65 -18.50 0.06
N MET A 211 -8.36 -17.30 0.56
CA MET A 211 -9.40 -16.30 0.86
C MET A 211 -10.11 -15.81 -0.40
N CYS A 212 -9.44 -15.73 -1.55
CA CYS A 212 -10.07 -15.41 -2.83
C CYS A 212 -10.83 -16.60 -3.46
N GLY A 213 -10.46 -17.84 -3.15
CA GLY A 213 -11.06 -19.07 -3.70
C GLY A 213 -12.38 -19.51 -3.04
N SER A 214 -12.70 -19.00 -1.85
CA SER A 214 -13.87 -19.42 -1.06
C SER A 214 -15.21 -18.80 -1.49
N GLY A 215 -15.24 -18.08 -2.62
CA GLY A 215 -16.43 -17.44 -3.18
C GLY A 215 -17.18 -18.26 -4.25
N SER A 216 -17.34 -19.58 -4.10
CA SER A 216 -18.32 -20.32 -4.94
C SER A 216 -18.75 -21.66 -4.34
N SER A 217 -19.77 -21.66 -3.49
CA SER A 217 -20.71 -22.79 -3.40
C SER A 217 -21.96 -22.43 -2.60
N SER A 218 -23.03 -22.08 -3.31
CA SER A 218 -24.37 -22.50 -2.92
C SER A 218 -25.28 -22.45 -4.15
N SER A 219 -25.53 -23.64 -4.70
CA SER A 219 -26.62 -23.93 -5.62
C SER A 219 -27.96 -23.44 -5.07
N SER A 220 -28.78 -22.88 -5.96
CA SER A 220 -30.21 -23.15 -5.95
C SER A 220 -30.73 -23.10 -7.38
N ASP A 221 -30.91 -24.31 -7.88
CA ASP A 221 -31.81 -24.79 -8.90
C ASP A 221 -33.07 -23.91 -9.09
N ASN A 222 -33.36 -23.48 -10.32
CA ASN A 222 -34.70 -23.65 -10.89
C ASN A 222 -34.70 -23.48 -12.42
N GLY A 223 -35.45 -24.36 -13.08
CA GLY A 223 -35.39 -24.64 -14.51
C GLY A 223 -36.02 -23.61 -15.44
N GLY A 224 -35.63 -23.71 -16.72
CA GLY A 224 -36.18 -22.91 -17.80
C GLY A 224 -35.71 -23.38 -19.18
N ARG A 225 -36.48 -24.32 -19.75
CA ARG A 225 -36.38 -24.83 -21.13
C ARG A 225 -36.18 -23.72 -22.18
N GLY A 226 -35.25 -23.93 -23.11
CA GLY A 226 -35.19 -23.23 -24.40
C GLY A 226 -34.29 -23.98 -25.38
N LYS A 227 -34.88 -24.49 -26.46
CA LYS A 227 -34.27 -25.35 -27.49
C LYS A 227 -33.48 -24.55 -28.54
N GLY A 228 -32.46 -25.21 -29.12
CA GLY A 228 -31.92 -24.98 -30.48
C GLY A 228 -30.88 -23.86 -30.58
N VAL A 229 -29.81 -23.94 -31.37
CA VAL A 229 -29.43 -24.82 -32.49
C VAL A 229 -27.90 -24.85 -32.55
N ALA A 230 -27.33 -26.01 -32.93
CA ALA A 230 -25.91 -26.22 -33.17
C ALA A 230 -25.46 -25.66 -34.53
N ALA A 231 -24.25 -25.09 -34.59
CA ALA A 231 -23.31 -25.10 -35.72
C ALA A 231 -21.94 -24.65 -35.17
N ASP A 232 -20.98 -25.55 -34.93
CA ASP A 232 -19.87 -25.94 -35.83
C ASP A 232 -18.97 -24.73 -36.19
N CYS A 233 -17.73 -24.56 -35.70
CA CYS A 233 -16.47 -25.35 -35.80
C CYS A 233 -15.47 -24.67 -36.76
N ALA A 234 -14.24 -24.52 -36.26
CA ALA A 234 -12.95 -24.42 -36.95
C ALA A 234 -12.48 -23.13 -37.67
N ALA A 235 -11.22 -22.81 -37.32
CA ALA A 235 -10.13 -22.29 -38.15
C ALA A 235 -10.09 -20.79 -38.54
N ARG A 236 -9.25 -20.02 -37.82
CA ARG A 236 -7.95 -19.51 -38.29
C ARG A 236 -7.25 -18.68 -37.20
#